data_AF-A0A397G902-F1
#
_entry.id   AF-A0A397G902-F1
#
_cell.length_a   1.000
_cell.length_b   1.000
_cell.length_c   1.000
_cell.angle_alpha   90.00
_cell.angle_beta   90.00
_cell.angle_gamma   90.00
#
_symmetry.space_group_name_H-M   'P 1'
#
loop_
_entity.id
_entity.type
_entity.pdbx_description
1 polymer ?
#
loop_
_entity_poly.entity_id
_entity_poly.type
_entity_poly.pdbx_seq_one_letter_code
_entity_poly.pdbx_strand_id
1 'polypeptide(L)'
;MLLKKELEFKKNRKFQTKCIQIAKEILNEEPIIEYRPSFLNRLEFDVFFQKYQITLKVQGAQHRLHHTSWYKYIKKLKDIINHDWRKRCICQDNYTCRQNY
;
A
#
# COMPACT_ATOMS: atom_id res chain seq x y z
N MET A 1 -13.02 -22.19 -17.75
CA MET A 1 -12.07 -21.15 -17.27
C MET A 1 -12.64 -20.32 -16.11
N LEU A 2 -13.93 -19.94 -16.15
CA LEU A 2 -14.62 -19.19 -15.08
C LEU A 2 -14.62 -19.90 -13.71
N LEU A 3 -14.97 -21.20 -13.67
CA LEU A 3 -14.97 -22.00 -12.44
C LEU A 3 -13.62 -22.06 -11.70
N LYS A 4 -12.50 -22.09 -12.43
CA LYS A 4 -11.15 -22.05 -11.81
C LYS A 4 -10.88 -20.69 -11.15
N LYS A 5 -11.27 -19.59 -11.78
CA LYS A 5 -11.08 -18.23 -11.25
C LYS A 5 -11.94 -17.98 -10.00
N GLU A 6 -13.19 -18.44 -9.98
CA GLU A 6 -14.06 -18.34 -8.80
C GLU A 6 -13.51 -19.14 -7.61
N LEU A 7 -12.99 -20.35 -7.88
CA LEU A 7 -12.45 -21.21 -6.83
C LEU A 7 -11.14 -20.66 -6.26
N GLU A 8 -10.29 -20.05 -7.09
CA GLU A 8 -9.12 -19.27 -6.65
C GLU A 8 -9.51 -18.04 -5.84
N PHE A 9 -10.52 -17.27 -6.28
CA PHE A 9 -11.01 -16.10 -5.56
C PHE A 9 -11.54 -16.48 -4.17
N LYS A 10 -12.34 -17.55 -4.08
CA LYS A 10 -12.88 -18.09 -2.82
C LYS A 10 -11.75 -18.59 -1.89
N LYS A 11 -10.71 -19.22 -2.44
CA LYS A 11 -9.53 -19.65 -1.67
C LYS A 11 -8.71 -18.46 -1.17
N ASN A 12 -8.50 -17.44 -1.99
CA ASN A 12 -7.77 -16.23 -1.62
C ASN A 12 -8.48 -15.48 -0.48
N ARG A 13 -9.82 -15.38 -0.54
CA ARG A 13 -10.63 -14.80 0.55
C ARG A 13 -10.50 -15.57 1.86
N LYS A 14 -10.52 -16.91 1.80
CA LYS A 14 -10.33 -17.75 3.00
C LYS A 14 -8.94 -17.56 3.62
N PHE A 15 -7.91 -17.35 2.79
CA PHE A 15 -6.55 -17.09 3.25
C PHE A 15 -6.41 -15.68 3.86
N GLN A 16 -6.99 -14.67 3.20
CA GLN A 16 -7.08 -13.30 3.71
C GLN A 16 -7.69 -13.26 5.12
N THR A 17 -8.85 -13.89 5.32
CA THR A 17 -9.51 -13.91 6.63
C THR A 17 -8.62 -14.54 7.72
N LYS A 18 -7.89 -15.62 7.39
CA LYS A 18 -6.96 -16.24 8.35
C LYS A 18 -5.79 -15.35 8.72
N CYS A 19 -5.17 -14.67 7.75
CA CYS A 19 -4.09 -13.72 8.02
C CYS A 19 -4.56 -12.56 8.91
N ILE A 20 -5.77 -12.06 8.67
CA ILE A 20 -6.37 -10.98 9.48
C ILE A 20 -6.61 -11.47 10.92
N GLN A 21 -7.13 -12.70 11.10
CA GLN A 21 -7.34 -13.29 12.44
C GLN A 21 -6.03 -13.44 13.21
N ILE A 22 -4.97 -13.96 12.57
CA ILE A 22 -3.65 -14.11 13.19
C ILE A 22 -3.08 -12.74 13.58
N ALA A 23 -3.17 -11.74 12.70
CA ALA A 23 -2.68 -10.39 12.99
C ALA A 23 -3.43 -9.74 14.16
N LYS A 24 -4.75 -9.94 14.23
CA LYS A 24 -5.60 -9.52 15.35
C LYS A 24 -5.16 -10.16 16.68
N GLU A 25 -4.89 -11.46 16.68
CA GLU A 25 -4.40 -12.17 17.88
C GLU A 25 -3.01 -11.69 18.32
N ILE A 26 -2.07 -11.50 17.38
CA ILE A 26 -0.71 -11.05 17.69
C ILE A 26 -0.68 -9.61 18.21
N LEU A 27 -1.43 -8.71 17.57
CA LEU A 27 -1.45 -7.29 17.92
C LEU A 27 -2.41 -6.99 19.09
N ASN A 28 -3.30 -7.92 19.40
CA ASN A 28 -4.39 -7.79 20.37
C ASN A 28 -5.19 -6.50 20.13
N GLU A 29 -5.54 -6.25 18.87
CA GLU A 29 -6.23 -5.04 18.39
C GLU A 29 -7.26 -5.42 17.32
N GLU A 30 -8.41 -4.75 17.33
CA GLU A 30 -9.41 -4.90 16.28
C GLU A 30 -8.97 -4.15 15.01
N PRO A 31 -8.85 -4.85 13.86
CA PRO A 31 -8.49 -4.23 12.60
C PRO A 31 -9.60 -3.35 12.04
N ILE A 32 -9.23 -2.20 11.48
CA ILE A 32 -10.09 -1.41 10.59
C ILE A 32 -10.04 -2.08 9.21
N ILE A 33 -11.15 -2.72 8.86
CA ILE A 33 -11.36 -3.36 7.56
C ILE A 33 -11.67 -2.26 6.54
N GLU A 34 -10.96 -2.25 5.41
CA GLU A 34 -11.13 -1.27 4.33
C GLU A 34 -10.72 0.16 4.69
N TYR A 35 -9.51 0.32 5.23
CA TYR A 35 -8.91 1.64 5.39
C TYR A 35 -8.32 2.13 4.05
N ARG A 36 -8.87 3.22 3.50
CA ARG A 36 -8.34 3.94 2.33
C ARG A 36 -7.77 5.30 2.74
N PRO A 37 -6.50 5.36 3.17
CA PRO A 37 -5.86 6.62 3.50
C PRO A 37 -5.77 7.53 2.27
N SER A 38 -6.30 8.75 2.38
CA SER A 38 -6.35 9.73 1.28
C SER A 38 -4.98 10.14 0.73
N PHE A 39 -3.92 10.02 1.54
CA PHE A 39 -2.54 10.33 1.14
C PHE A 39 -1.84 9.21 0.36
N LEU A 40 -2.34 7.97 0.43
CA LEU A 40 -1.79 6.82 -0.29
C LEU A 40 -2.61 6.58 -1.56
N ASN A 41 -2.37 7.43 -2.56
CA ASN A 41 -2.91 7.38 -3.93
C ASN A 41 -3.26 5.95 -4.41
N ARG A 42 -4.49 5.51 -4.16
CA ARG A 42 -5.07 4.21 -4.58
C ARG A 42 -4.40 2.95 -4.00
N LEU A 43 -3.68 3.05 -2.89
CA LEU A 43 -3.17 1.86 -2.21
C LEU A 43 -4.28 1.27 -1.34
N GLU A 44 -4.98 0.28 -1.89
CA GLU A 44 -5.93 -0.53 -1.13
C GLU A 44 -5.15 -1.52 -0.25
N PHE A 45 -5.37 -1.41 1.06
CA PHE A 45 -4.94 -2.38 2.07
C PHE A 45 -6.13 -3.24 2.45
N ASP A 46 -5.87 -4.49 2.85
CA ASP A 46 -6.95 -5.35 3.33
C ASP A 46 -7.38 -4.92 4.74
N VAL A 47 -6.42 -4.50 5.57
CA VAL A 47 -6.62 -4.18 6.99
C VAL A 47 -5.62 -3.14 7.50
N PHE A 48 -6.06 -2.29 8.44
CA PHE A 48 -5.23 -1.36 9.19
C PHE A 48 -5.40 -1.50 10.71
N PHE A 49 -4.29 -1.47 11.44
CA PHE A 49 -4.21 -1.49 12.90
C PHE A 49 -3.75 -0.11 13.37
N GLN A 50 -4.67 0.65 13.97
CA GLN A 50 -4.51 2.08 14.23
C GLN A 50 -3.51 2.33 15.35
N LYS A 51 -3.54 1.53 16.42
CA LYS A 51 -2.69 1.69 17.61
C LYS A 51 -1.21 1.60 17.26
N TYR A 52 -0.86 0.64 16.41
CA TYR A 52 0.53 0.43 15.98
C TYR A 52 0.87 1.09 14.64
N GLN A 53 -0.12 1.71 13.97
CA GLN A 53 0.00 2.27 12.63
C GLN A 53 0.52 1.23 11.60
N ILE A 54 0.05 -0.02 11.72
CA ILE A 54 0.45 -1.13 10.85
C ILE A 54 -0.65 -1.40 9.82
N THR A 55 -0.29 -1.44 8.54
CA THR A 55 -1.17 -1.89 7.45
C THR A 55 -0.81 -3.30 7.00
N LEU A 56 -1.82 -4.15 6.79
CA LEU A 56 -1.67 -5.50 6.25
C LEU A 56 -2.23 -5.58 4.82
N LYS A 57 -1.45 -6.17 3.89
CA LYS A 57 -1.88 -6.50 2.54
C LYS A 57 -1.52 -7.94 2.22
N VAL A 58 -2.52 -8.78 2.06
CA VAL A 58 -2.37 -10.21 1.77
C VAL A 58 -2.24 -10.38 0.26
N GLN A 59 -1.03 -10.68 -0.20
CA GLN A 59 -0.78 -10.99 -1.61
C GLN A 59 -1.14 -12.45 -1.91
N GLY A 60 -2.23 -12.67 -2.64
CA GLY A 60 -2.61 -13.99 -3.18
C GLY A 60 -2.02 -14.29 -4.57
N ALA A 61 -2.33 -15.46 -5.13
CA ALA A 61 -1.86 -15.89 -6.46
C ALA A 61 -2.27 -14.93 -7.61
N GLN A 62 -3.34 -14.16 -7.41
CA GLN A 62 -3.76 -13.08 -8.33
C GLN A 62 -2.71 -11.96 -8.43
N HIS A 63 -1.96 -11.69 -7.35
CA HIS A 63 -0.87 -10.71 -7.34
C HIS A 63 0.37 -11.18 -8.12
N ARG A 64 0.52 -12.48 -8.37
CA ARG A 64 1.59 -13.04 -9.21
C ARG A 64 1.53 -12.51 -10.65
N LEU A 65 0.32 -12.21 -11.14
CA LEU A 65 0.10 -11.58 -12.45
C LEU A 65 0.27 -10.04 -12.44
N HIS A 66 0.30 -9.41 -11.25
CA HIS A 66 0.50 -7.96 -11.09
C HIS A 66 1.97 -7.56 -10.88
N HIS A 67 2.93 -8.50 -10.90
CA HIS A 67 4.36 -8.16 -10.76
C HIS A 67 4.87 -7.16 -11.80
N THR A 68 4.27 -7.12 -12.99
CA THR A 68 4.59 -6.14 -14.03
C THR A 68 4.09 -4.72 -13.69
N SER A 69 2.99 -4.58 -12.93
CA SER A 69 2.50 -3.28 -12.48
C SER A 69 3.21 -2.78 -11.22
N TRP A 70 3.59 -3.67 -10.29
CA TRP A 70 4.33 -3.30 -9.08
C TRP A 70 5.63 -2.57 -9.40
N TYR A 71 6.45 -3.13 -10.31
CA TYR A 71 7.70 -2.48 -10.72
C TYR A 71 7.45 -1.12 -11.38
N LYS A 72 6.39 -1.00 -12.19
CA LYS A 72 5.96 0.28 -12.77
C LYS A 72 5.56 1.30 -11.69
N TYR A 73 4.83 0.89 -10.66
CA TYR A 73 4.42 1.78 -9.57
C TYR A 73 5.59 2.20 -8.69
N ILE A 74 6.50 1.29 -8.35
CA ILE A 74 7.71 1.61 -7.59
C ILE A 74 8.62 2.56 -8.38
N LYS A 75 8.79 2.33 -9.69
CA LYS A 75 9.55 3.22 -10.56
C LYS A 75 8.92 4.61 -10.61
N LYS A 76 7.59 4.69 -10.79
CA LYS A 76 6.86 5.96 -10.79
C LYS A 76 6.99 6.71 -9.45
N LEU A 77 6.94 6.00 -8.33
CA LEU A 77 7.13 6.61 -7.01
C LEU A 77 8.55 7.17 -6.86
N LYS A 78 9.56 6.40 -7.29
CA LYS A 78 10.96 6.84 -7.28
C LYS A 78 11.18 8.09 -8.13
N ASP A 79 10.52 8.15 -9.30
CA ASP A 79 10.60 9.31 -10.20
C ASP A 79 9.98 10.57 -9.56
N ILE A 80 8.83 10.44 -8.88
CA ILE A 80 8.18 11.55 -8.16
C ILE A 80 9.08 12.07 -7.03
N ILE A 81 9.62 11.17 -6.19
CA ILE A 81 10.50 11.55 -5.09
C ILE A 81 11.74 12.30 -5.62
N ASN A 82 12.34 11.80 -6.71
CA ASN A 82 13.52 12.42 -7.31
C ASN A 82 13.21 13.81 -7.90
N HIS A 83 12.05 13.96 -8.52
CA HIS A 83 11.59 15.25 -9.04
C HIS A 83 11.37 16.28 -7.92
N ASP A 84 10.73 15.89 -6.82
CA ASP A 84 10.52 16.79 -5.68
C ASP A 84 11.84 17.13 -4.97
N TRP A 85 12.77 16.18 -4.91
CA TRP A 85 14.11 16.42 -4.37
C TRP A 85 14.87 17.44 -5.24
N ARG A 86 14.84 17.28 -6.57
CA ARG A 86 15.42 18.27 -7.51
C ARG A 86 14.80 19.64 -7.36
N LYS A 87 13.48 19.73 -7.22
CA LYS A 87 12.80 21.01 -6.95
C LYS A 87 13.31 21.66 -5.67
N ARG A 88 13.48 20.87 -4.58
CA ARG A 88 14.05 21.39 -3.32
C ARG A 88 15.49 21.86 -3.50
N CYS A 89 16.34 21.11 -4.18
CA CYS A 89 17.72 21.53 -4.47
C CYS A 89 17.75 22.84 -5.25
N ILE A 90 17.00 22.93 -6.35
CA ILE A 90 16.90 24.16 -7.15
C ILE A 90 16.40 25.34 -6.31
N CYS A 91 15.39 25.14 -5.46
CA CYS A 91 14.89 26.20 -4.58
C CYS A 91 15.91 26.62 -3.50
N GLN A 92 16.74 25.71 -3.01
CA GLN A 92 17.82 25.99 -2.06
C GLN A 92 19.00 26.71 -2.72
N ASP A 93 19.41 26.24 -3.90
CA ASP A 93 20.54 26.78 -4.67
C ASP A 93 20.26 28.19 -5.21
N ASN A 94 18.99 28.50 -5.53
CA ASN A 94 18.59 29.82 -6.04
C ASN A 94 18.10 30.79 -4.96
N TYR A 95 18.11 30.42 -3.66
CA TYR A 95 17.55 31.20 -2.56
C TYR A 95 16.10 31.70 -2.80
N THR A 96 15.34 31.05 -3.68
CA THR A 96 14.03 31.53 -4.15
C THR A 96 12.89 31.23 -3.19
N CYS A 97 13.09 30.35 -2.20
CA CYS A 97 12.11 30.13 -1.14
C CYS A 97 12.55 30.88 0.12
N ARG A 98 12.07 32.13 0.30
CA ARG A 98 12.07 32.79 1.60
C ARG A 98 11.34 31.89 2.59
N GLN A 99 12.04 31.43 3.62
CA GLN A 99 11.39 30.99 4.84
C GLN A 99 10.86 32.26 5.52
N ASN A 100 9.57 32.53 5.35
CA ASN A 100 8.86 33.41 6.27
C ASN A 100 8.61 32.58 7.54
N TYR A 101 9.43 32.82 8.56
CA TYR A 101 9.10 32.47 9.95
C TYR A 101 8.05 33.44 10.49
#